data_AF-A0A4Q4M777-F1
#
_entry.id   AF-A0A4Q4M777-F1
#
_cell.length_a   1.000
_cell.length_b   1.000
_cell.length_c   1.000
_cell.angle_alpha   90.00
_cell.angle_beta   90.00
_cell.angle_gamma   90.00
#
_symmetry.space_group_name_H-M   'P 1'
#
loop_
_entity.id
_entity.type
_entity.pdbx_description
1 polymer ?
#
loop_
_entity_poly.entity_id
_entity_poly.type
_entity_poly.pdbx_seq_one_letter_code
_entity_poly.pdbx_strand_id
1 'polypeptide(L)' 'MQLLDSARKESKRLKPIQITIMLRSTLEDYTLPDRTFVPKAHLVSVSTHAMRDPQVNTDATT' A
#
# COMPACT_ATOMS: atom_id res chain seq x y z
N MET A 1 16.35 13.05 17.28
CA MET A 1 16.03 11.79 17.99
C MET A 1 15.79 10.67 16.97
N GLN A 2 16.85 10.05 16.45
CA GLN A 2 16.75 9.11 15.32
C GLN A 2 16.02 7.79 15.66
N LEU A 3 16.21 7.28 16.90
CA LEU A 3 15.60 6.03 17.34
C LEU A 3 14.07 6.14 17.49
N LEU A 4 13.58 7.28 17.98
CA LEU A 4 12.14 7.52 18.12
C LEU A 4 11.44 7.54 16.76
N ASP A 5 12.04 8.21 15.78
CA ASP A 5 11.51 8.26 14.42
C ASP A 5 11.52 6.87 13.76
N SER A 6 12.53 6.07 14.05
CA SER A 6 12.64 4.68 13.56
C SER A 6 11.55 3.80 14.17
N ALA A 7 11.36 3.85 15.51
CA ALA A 7 10.30 3.12 16.19
C ALA A 7 8.90 3.51 15.68
N ARG A 8 8.68 4.80 15.39
CA ARG A 8 7.41 5.29 14.87
C ARG A 8 7.13 4.79 13.45
N LYS A 9 8.15 4.72 12.58
CA LYS A 9 8.01 4.18 11.21
C LYS A 9 7.69 2.69 11.26
N GLU A 10 8.41 1.95 12.09
CA GLU A 10 8.22 0.50 12.20
C GLU A 10 6.86 0.14 12.79
N SER A 11 6.39 0.89 13.79
CA SER A 11 5.04 0.72 14.33
C SER A 11 3.96 0.89 13.26
N LYS A 12 4.12 1.85 12.33
CA LYS A 12 3.17 2.08 11.23
C LYS A 12 3.27 1.02 10.13
N ARG A 13 4.45 0.45 9.90
CA ARG A 13 4.65 -0.65 8.96
C ARG A 13 3.91 -1.91 9.45
N LEU A 14 4.11 -2.26 10.72
CA LEU A 14 3.46 -3.40 11.37
C LEU A 14 1.97 -3.19 11.56
N LYS A 15 1.55 -2.01 12.03
CA LYS A 15 0.15 -1.66 12.28
C LYS A 15 -0.19 -0.36 11.55
N PRO A 16 -0.50 -0.44 10.25
CA PRO A 16 -0.91 0.74 9.51
C PRO A 16 -2.24 1.25 10.05
N ILE A 17 -2.38 2.58 10.09
CA ILE A 17 -3.60 3.25 10.53
C ILE A 17 -4.77 2.88 9.62
N GLN A 18 -4.49 2.60 8.34
CA GLN A 18 -5.48 2.22 7.34
C GLN A 18 -4.89 1.14 6.44
N ILE A 19 -5.65 0.06 6.23
CA ILE A 19 -5.21 -1.09 5.43
C ILE A 19 -5.13 -0.73 3.94
N THR A 20 -5.97 0.20 3.52
CA THR A 20 -6.13 0.63 2.14
C THR A 20 -6.06 2.14 2.06
N ILE A 21 -5.14 2.67 1.26
CA ILE A 21 -4.87 4.12 1.14
C ILE A 21 -4.90 4.57 -0.32
N MET A 22 -4.83 5.88 -0.54
CA MET A 22 -4.80 6.49 -1.87
C MET A 22 -6.00 6.07 -2.74
N LEU A 23 -7.21 6.18 -2.19
CA LEU A 23 -8.45 5.93 -2.91
C LEU A 23 -8.56 6.92 -4.09
N ARG A 24 -8.77 6.38 -5.29
CA ARG A 24 -8.93 7.13 -6.53
C ARG A 24 -10.13 6.57 -7.29
N SER A 25 -10.76 7.41 -8.11
CA SER A 25 -11.78 6.99 -9.06
C SER A 25 -11.24 7.12 -10.47
N THR A 26 -11.46 6.12 -11.32
CA THR A 26 -11.08 6.17 -12.73
C THR A 26 -12.03 7.08 -13.52
N LEU A 27 -11.47 7.99 -14.31
CA LEU A 27 -12.25 8.89 -15.16
C LEU A 27 -12.58 8.30 -16.54
N GLU A 28 -11.79 7.31 -16.96
CA GLU A 28 -11.88 6.59 -18.22
C GLU A 28 -11.39 5.16 -18.04
N ASP A 29 -11.67 4.32 -19.04
CA ASP A 29 -11.18 2.94 -19.07
C ASP A 29 -9.65 2.95 -19.25
N TYR A 30 -8.93 2.30 -18.34
CA TYR A 30 -7.48 2.27 -18.34
C TYR A 30 -6.96 0.87 -18.10
N THR A 31 -5.97 0.45 -18.89
CA THR A 31 -5.27 -0.82 -18.69
C THR A 31 -3.91 -0.54 -18.09
N LEU A 32 -3.65 -1.12 -16.91
CA LEU A 32 -2.36 -0.99 -16.24
C LEU A 32 -1.27 -1.77 -17.01
N PRO A 33 0.03 -1.46 -16.78
CA PRO A 33 1.14 -2.16 -17.44
C PRO A 33 1.18 -3.67 -17.23
N ASP A 34 0.59 -4.14 -16.13
CA ASP A 34 0.42 -5.56 -15.77
C ASP A 34 -0.72 -6.25 -16.53
N ARG A 35 -1.38 -5.54 -17.46
CA ARG A 35 -2.56 -5.95 -18.24
C ARG A 35 -3.86 -6.03 -17.42
N THR A 36 -3.89 -5.47 -16.22
CA THR A 36 -5.13 -5.35 -15.45
C THR A 36 -6.03 -4.26 -16.06
N PHE A 37 -7.23 -4.63 -16.48
CA PHE A 37 -8.23 -3.70 -17.00
C PHE A 37 -9.02 -3.04 -15.86
N VAL A 38 -9.07 -1.71 -15.84
CA VAL A 38 -9.86 -0.94 -14.88
C VAL A 38 -10.88 -0.09 -15.63
N PRO A 39 -12.19 -0.39 -15.47
CA PRO A 39 -13.24 0.37 -16.13
C PRO A 39 -13.43 1.76 -15.53
N LYS A 40 -14.07 2.66 -16.27
CA LYS A 40 -14.47 4.01 -15.83
C LYS A 40 -15.34 3.97 -14.58
N ALA A 41 -15.21 5.00 -13.75
CA ALA A 41 -15.93 5.22 -12.50
C ALA A 41 -15.72 4.12 -11.43
N HIS A 42 -14.66 3.32 -11.56
CA HIS A 42 -14.27 2.36 -10.54
C HIS A 42 -13.34 2.98 -9.50
N LEU A 43 -13.54 2.59 -8.25
CA LEU A 43 -12.68 2.96 -7.15
C LEU A 43 -11.48 2.02 -7.09
N VAL A 44 -10.29 2.61 -7.17
CA VAL A 44 -9.01 1.92 -7.04
C VAL A 44 -8.32 2.44 -5.79
N SER A 45 -7.60 1.56 -5.12
CA SER A 45 -6.88 1.90 -3.91
C SER A 45 -5.64 1.06 -3.74
N VAL A 46 -4.64 1.59 -3.04
CA VAL A 46 -3.38 0.90 -2.78
C VAL A 46 -3.49 0.15 -1.47
N SER A 47 -3.31 -1.17 -1.55
CA SER A 47 -3.23 -2.04 -0.37
C SER A 47 -1.87 -1.86 0.34
N THR A 48 -1.90 -1.74 1.66
CA THR A 48 -0.66 -1.67 2.48
C THR A 48 -0.06 -3.05 2.76
N HIS A 49 -0.64 -4.13 2.24
CA HIS A 49 -0.18 -5.51 2.45
C HIS A 49 1.29 -5.73 2.06
N ALA A 50 1.77 -5.04 1.02
CA ALA A 50 3.17 -5.12 0.58
C ALA A 50 4.18 -4.73 1.68
N MET A 51 3.77 -3.94 2.69
CA MET A 51 4.64 -3.56 3.82
C MET A 51 4.97 -4.73 4.76
N ARG A 52 4.24 -5.83 4.66
CA ARG A 52 4.47 -7.09 5.39
C ARG A 52 4.78 -8.25 4.43
N ASP A 53 5.06 -7.96 3.17
CA ASP A 53 5.45 -8.98 2.21
C ASP A 53 6.91 -9.38 2.45
N PRO A 54 7.21 -10.66 2.73
CA PRO A 54 8.59 -11.15 2.93
C PRO A 54 9.52 -10.92 1.72
N GLN A 55 8.96 -10.76 0.51
CA GLN A 55 9.75 -10.47 -0.68
C GLN A 55 10.19 -8.99 -0.76
N VAL A 56 9.48 -8.10 -0.06
CA VAL A 56 9.73 -6.66 -0.05
C VAL A 56 10.43 -6.23 1.24
N ASN A 57 10.15 -6.90 2.36
CA ASN A 57 10.77 -6.63 3.65
C ASN A 57 11.26 -7.93 4.31
N THR A 58 12.56 -8.00 4.61
CA THR A 58 13.21 -9.16 5.25
C THR A 58 12.61 -9.49 6.62
N ASP A 59 12.13 -8.49 7.36
CA ASP A 59 11.54 -8.63 8.69
C ASP A 59 10.01 -8.48 8.64
N ALA A 60 9.36 -9.14 7.69
CA ALA A 60 7.92 -9.03 7.44
C ALA A 60 7.03 -9.25 8.67
N THR A 61 7.47 -10.08 9.63
CA THR A 61 6.67 -10.54 10.78
C THR A 61 7.06 -9.90 12.12
N THR A 62 8.25 -9.29 12.20
CA THR A 62 8.84 -8.77 13.45
C THR A 62 8.71 -7.26 13.54
#